data_AF-A0A6M3M715-F1
#
_entry.id   AF-A0A6M3M715-F1
#
_cell.length_a   1.000
_cell.length_b   1.000
_cell.length_c   1.000
_cell.angle_alpha   90.00
_cell.angle_beta   90.00
_cell.angle_gamma   90.00
#
_symmetry.space_group_name_H-M   'P 1'
#
loop_
_entity.id
_entity.type
_entity.pdbx_description
1 polymer ?
#
loop_
_entity_poly.entity_id
_entity_poly.type
_entity_poly.pdbx_seq_one_letter_code
_entity_poly.pdbx_strand_id
1 'polypeptide(L)' 'MSNMGYCRFRNTLSDLQDCYEHIEERDLSEEEERAKESLIDLCQQIGDDYGEDFE' A
#
# COMPACT_ATOMS: atom_id res chain seq x y z
N MET A 1 15.56 23.46 -8.31
CA MET A 1 15.23 23.25 -6.89
C MET A 1 15.67 21.85 -6.55
N SER A 2 16.59 21.69 -5.60
CA SER A 2 17.14 20.38 -5.25
C SER A 2 16.01 19.45 -4.88
N ASN A 3 15.87 18.34 -5.61
CA ASN A 3 15.03 17.20 -5.23
C ASN A 3 15.53 16.73 -3.85
N MET A 4 14.91 17.24 -2.78
CA MET A 4 15.02 16.64 -1.46
C MET A 4 14.46 15.23 -1.63
N GLY A 5 15.36 14.24 -1.59
CA GLY A 5 15.11 12.92 -2.17
C GLY A 5 13.77 12.34 -1.74
N TYR A 6 12.89 12.07 -2.71
CA TYR A 6 11.63 11.38 -2.47
C TYR A 6 11.92 10.02 -1.80
N CYS A 7 11.63 9.91 -0.51
CA CYS A 7 11.82 8.69 0.26
C CYS A 7 10.68 7.71 -0.07
N ARG A 8 10.83 6.96 -1.17
CA ARG A 8 9.80 6.05 -1.70
C ARG A 8 9.14 5.20 -0.61
N PHE A 9 9.93 4.46 0.16
CA PHE A 9 9.38 3.58 1.21
C PHE A 9 8.71 4.35 2.36
N ARG A 10 9.28 5.48 2.81
CA ARG A 10 8.70 6.24 3.93
C ARG A 10 7.36 6.86 3.55
N ASN A 11 7.27 7.41 2.34
CA ASN A 11 6.07 8.04 1.85
C ASN A 11 4.99 6.98 1.59
N THR A 12 5.33 5.93 0.83
CA THR A 12 4.41 4.83 0.55
C THR A 12 3.95 4.10 1.81
N LEU A 13 4.79 3.94 2.83
CA LEU A 13 4.38 3.33 4.10
C LEU A 13 3.27 4.14 4.78
N SER A 14 3.36 5.46 4.76
CA SER A 14 2.30 6.33 5.33
C SER A 14 0.99 6.17 4.58
N ASP A 15 1.04 6.13 3.24
CA ASP A 15 -0.13 5.95 2.40
C ASP A 15 -0.76 4.56 2.62
N LEU A 16 0.06 3.51 2.73
CA LEU A 16 -0.41 2.15 3.01
C LEU A 16 -1.07 2.02 4.39
N GLN A 17 -0.54 2.71 5.40
CA GLN A 17 -1.14 2.73 6.74
C GLN A 17 -2.52 3.38 6.71
N ASP A 18 -2.68 4.49 6.02
CA ASP A 18 -3.96 5.16 5.81
C ASP A 18 -4.97 4.23 5.11
N CYS A 19 -4.56 3.58 4.00
CA CYS A 19 -5.39 2.58 3.33
C CYS A 19 -5.78 1.42 4.24
N TYR A 20 -4.88 0.98 5.14
CA TYR A 20 -5.16 -0.10 6.08
C TYR A 20 -6.19 0.31 7.15
N GLU A 21 -6.08 1.53 7.69
CA GLU A 21 -7.05 2.06 8.65
C GLU A 21 -8.45 2.21 8.03
N HIS A 22 -8.53 2.47 6.73
CA HIS A 22 -9.76 2.66 5.97
C HIS A 22 -10.19 1.43 5.14
N ILE A 23 -9.59 0.26 5.34
CA ILE A 23 -9.77 -0.90 4.44
C ILE A 23 -11.22 -1.43 4.42
N GLU A 24 -11.94 -1.27 5.52
CA GLU A 24 -13.33 -1.70 5.70
C GLU A 24 -14.35 -0.63 5.23
N GLU A 25 -13.88 0.49 4.68
CA GLU A 25 -14.75 1.56 4.18
C GLU A 25 -15.69 1.04 3.09
N ARG A 26 -16.95 1.43 3.21
CA ARG A 26 -18.06 1.05 2.32
C ARG A 26 -18.39 2.24 1.43
N ASP A 27 -19.09 1.98 0.32
CA ASP A 27 -19.53 3.01 -0.63
C ASP A 27 -18.37 3.67 -1.42
N LEU A 28 -17.32 2.89 -1.70
CA LEU A 28 -16.26 3.28 -2.64
C LEU A 28 -16.79 3.33 -4.07
N SER A 29 -16.13 4.15 -4.91
CA SER A 29 -16.35 4.06 -6.35
C SER A 29 -15.83 2.73 -6.90
N GLU A 30 -16.34 2.28 -8.05
CA GLU A 30 -15.83 1.05 -8.69
C GLU A 30 -14.32 1.09 -8.96
N GLU A 31 -13.75 2.27 -9.20
CA GLU A 31 -12.32 2.45 -9.43
C GLU A 31 -11.53 2.25 -8.13
N GLU A 32 -11.98 2.86 -7.04
CA GLU A 32 -11.35 2.74 -5.71
C GLU A 32 -11.47 1.33 -5.15
N GLU A 33 -12.58 0.63 -5.40
CA GLU A 33 -12.74 -0.76 -4.95
C GLU A 33 -11.76 -1.69 -5.68
N ARG A 34 -11.57 -1.53 -6.99
CA ARG A 34 -10.56 -2.27 -7.76
C ARG A 34 -9.13 -1.92 -7.34
N ALA A 35 -8.88 -0.64 -7.02
CA ALA A 35 -7.59 -0.20 -6.52
C ALA A 35 -7.28 -0.84 -5.16
N LYS A 36 -8.27 -0.89 -4.25
CA LYS A 36 -8.17 -1.57 -2.96
C LYS A 36 -7.86 -3.05 -3.11
N GLU A 37 -8.59 -3.76 -3.97
CA GLU A 37 -8.33 -5.18 -4.26
C GLU A 37 -6.89 -5.39 -4.77
N SER A 38 -6.48 -4.59 -5.75
CA SER A 38 -5.13 -4.67 -6.33
C SER A 38 -4.03 -4.34 -5.31
N LEU A 39 -4.30 -3.42 -4.39
CA LEU A 39 -3.38 -3.04 -3.32
C LEU A 39 -3.16 -4.19 -2.34
N ILE A 40 -4.25 -4.86 -1.93
CA ILE A 40 -4.19 -6.02 -1.04
C ILE A 40 -3.38 -7.15 -1.70
N ASP A 41 -3.69 -7.46 -2.96
CA ASP A 41 -2.97 -8.49 -3.72
C ASP A 41 -1.47 -8.20 -3.82
N LEU A 42 -1.10 -6.94 -4.06
CA LEU A 42 0.32 -6.53 -4.11
C LEU A 42 1.00 -6.67 -2.75
N CYS A 43 0.36 -6.25 -1.67
CA CYS A 43 0.90 -6.40 -0.32
C CYS A 43 1.10 -7.89 0.04
N GLN A 44 0.18 -8.76 -0.36
CA GLN A 44 0.32 -10.20 -0.17
C GLN A 44 1.51 -10.76 -0.96
N GLN A 45 1.64 -10.40 -2.25
CA GLN A 45 2.78 -10.81 -3.07
C GLN A 45 4.13 -10.36 -2.48
N ILE A 46 4.21 -9.13 -1.97
CA ILE A 46 5.41 -8.63 -1.29
C ILE A 46 5.74 -9.49 -0.06
N GLY A 47 4.72 -9.87 0.72
CA GLY A 47 4.89 -10.75 1.88
C GLY A 47 5.33 -12.17 1.51
N ASP A 48 4.75 -12.74 0.46
CA ASP A 48 5.09 -14.09 -0.03
C ASP A 48 6.51 -14.14 -0.63
N ASP A 49 6.92 -13.11 -1.40
CA ASP A 49 8.20 -13.08 -2.10
C ASP A 49 9.38 -12.66 -1.21
N TYR A 50 9.15 -11.82 -0.19
CA TYR A 50 10.21 -11.19 0.61
C TYR A 50 10.02 -11.31 2.15
N GLY A 51 8.91 -11.88 2.63
CA GLY A 51 8.60 -11.93 4.07
C GLY A 51 9.47 -12.92 4.86
N GLU A 52 9.93 -14.00 4.24
CA GLU A 52 10.78 -15.02 4.87
C GLU A 52 12.21 -14.52 5.17
N ASP A 53 12.65 -13.43 4.53
CA ASP A 53 14.00 -12.87 4.72
C ASP A 53 14.16 -12.06 6.02
N PHE A 54 13.08 -11.86 6.78
CA PHE A 54 13.05 -11.01 7.99
C PHE A 54 12.94 -11.77 9.32
N GLU A 55 13.04 -13.11 9.32
CA GLU A 55 13.01 -13.96 10.54
C GLU A 55 14.36 -14.08 11.29
#